data_AF-A0A553NBW2-F1
#
_entry.id   AF-A0A553NBW2-F1
#
_cell.length_a   1.000
_cell.length_b   1.000
_cell.length_c   1.000
_cell.angle_alpha   90.00
_cell.angle_beta   90.00
_cell.angle_gamma   90.00
#
_symmetry.space_group_name_H-M   'P 1'
#
loop_
_entity.id
_entity.type
_entity.pdbx_description
1 polymer ?
#
loop_
_entity_poly.entity_id
_entity_poly.type
_entity_poly.pdbx_seq_one_letter_code
_entity_poly.pdbx_strand_id
1 'polypeptide(L)'
;IPHVTCQPYDANDDGTLEDCTKPNVLICKDCTWPPPKVGQGGNCWAKEKFRRYFVEEFGGITGITDMKKEIFQRGPITCGIQATVRFLKYRGGIYSEDVGVPVLNHDISILGWGKDVDSGVEYWIGRNSWGTFWGEQGFFRLKMGNLGVEDNCVWATPSLKH
;
A
#
# COMPACT_ATOMS: atom_id res chain seq x y z
N ILE A 1 16.08 -7.38 -7.35
CA ILE A 1 14.66 -7.03 -7.07
C ILE A 1 13.84 -8.11 -7.77
N PRO A 2 13.10 -9.00 -7.07
CA PRO A 2 12.35 -10.03 -7.79
C PRO A 2 11.21 -9.35 -8.57
N HIS A 3 11.15 -9.60 -9.88
CA HIS A 3 10.30 -8.91 -10.88
C HIS A 3 8.85 -9.41 -10.94
N VAL A 4 8.34 -10.07 -9.90
CA VAL A 4 6.93 -10.52 -9.89
C VAL A 4 6.50 -10.70 -8.45
N THR A 5 5.53 -9.89 -8.02
CA THR A 5 4.77 -10.17 -6.81
C THR A 5 3.91 -11.39 -7.10
N CYS A 6 3.89 -12.35 -6.19
CA CYS A 6 2.99 -13.49 -6.32
C CYS A 6 1.55 -12.99 -6.20
N GLN A 7 0.72 -13.40 -7.16
CA GLN A 7 -0.67 -13.01 -7.39
C GLN A 7 -0.87 -11.63 -8.06
N PRO A 8 -1.11 -11.55 -9.38
CA PRO A 8 -2.14 -10.64 -9.86
C PRO A 8 -3.46 -11.07 -9.20
N TYR A 9 -4.07 -10.18 -8.44
CA TYR A 9 -5.36 -10.39 -7.80
C TYR A 9 -6.40 -10.75 -8.87
N ASP A 10 -6.82 -12.01 -8.95
CA ASP A 10 -7.91 -12.46 -9.81
C ASP A 10 -9.05 -12.90 -8.89
N ALA A 11 -9.91 -11.94 -8.53
CA ALA A 11 -11.11 -12.23 -7.76
C ALA A 11 -12.16 -12.77 -8.74
N ASN A 12 -12.23 -14.09 -8.86
CA ASN A 12 -13.28 -14.78 -9.60
C ASN A 12 -14.19 -15.50 -8.59
N ASP A 13 -15.50 -15.40 -8.78
CA ASP A 13 -16.50 -16.10 -7.97
C ASP A 13 -16.77 -17.46 -8.62
N ASP A 14 -15.82 -18.39 -8.49
CA ASP A 14 -15.87 -19.74 -9.06
C ASP A 14 -16.58 -20.76 -8.15
N GLY A 15 -17.44 -20.27 -7.25
CA GLY A 15 -18.30 -21.08 -6.37
C GLY A 15 -17.74 -21.25 -4.96
N THR A 16 -18.47 -21.99 -4.12
CA THR A 16 -18.05 -22.28 -2.76
C THR A 16 -16.84 -23.22 -2.77
N LEU A 17 -15.64 -22.68 -2.55
CA LEU A 17 -14.48 -23.46 -2.13
C LEU A 17 -14.82 -24.13 -0.79
N GLU A 18 -15.13 -25.44 -0.80
CA GLU A 18 -15.36 -26.23 0.41
C GLU A 18 -14.14 -26.24 1.35
N ASP A 19 -12.94 -26.02 0.80
CA ASP A 19 -11.69 -25.97 1.53
C ASP A 19 -10.70 -25.00 0.86
N CYS A 20 -10.48 -23.82 1.45
CA CYS A 20 -9.51 -22.83 0.96
C CYS A 20 -8.05 -23.35 0.94
N THR A 21 -7.76 -24.51 1.53
CA THR A 21 -6.44 -25.14 1.48
C THR A 21 -6.24 -25.98 0.22
N LYS A 22 -7.31 -26.33 -0.52
CA LYS A 22 -7.24 -27.11 -1.77
C LYS A 22 -8.12 -26.46 -2.85
N PRO A 23 -7.57 -26.03 -4.00
CA PRO A 23 -6.26 -26.39 -4.55
C PRO A 23 -5.17 -25.33 -4.31
N ASN A 24 -4.57 -25.28 -3.10
CA ASN A 24 -3.46 -24.36 -2.77
C ASN A 24 -3.68 -22.93 -3.28
N VAL A 25 -4.92 -22.44 -3.28
CA VAL A 25 -5.29 -21.12 -3.81
C VAL A 25 -4.61 -20.00 -3.00
N LEU A 26 -4.30 -20.29 -1.75
CA LEU A 26 -3.57 -19.41 -0.82
C LEU A 26 -2.04 -19.47 -0.99
N ILE A 27 -1.50 -20.38 -1.80
CA ILE A 27 -0.06 -20.51 -2.02
C ILE A 27 0.31 -19.80 -3.32
N CYS A 28 1.32 -18.94 -3.22
CA CYS A 28 1.94 -18.25 -4.34
C CYS A 28 2.34 -19.25 -5.44
N LYS A 29 1.99 -18.96 -6.70
CA LYS A 29 2.36 -19.77 -7.87
C LYS A 29 3.42 -19.07 -8.71
N ASP A 30 4.41 -19.83 -9.17
CA ASP A 30 5.26 -19.43 -10.29
C ASP A 30 4.66 -19.98 -11.58
N CYS A 31 4.77 -19.23 -12.66
CA CYS A 31 4.33 -19.65 -14.00
C CYS A 31 5.50 -19.56 -14.98
N THR A 32 5.54 -20.47 -15.96
CA THR A 32 6.42 -20.28 -17.12
C THR A 32 5.99 -19.05 -17.93
N TRP A 33 6.95 -18.32 -18.50
CA TRP A 33 6.66 -17.28 -19.49
C TRP A 33 6.49 -17.91 -20.88
N PRO A 34 5.50 -17.49 -21.70
CA PRO A 34 4.45 -16.51 -21.40
C PRO A 34 3.37 -17.06 -20.46
N PRO A 35 2.70 -16.19 -19.66
CA PRO A 35 1.64 -16.63 -18.77
C PRO A 35 0.51 -17.29 -19.57
N PRO A 36 -0.17 -18.32 -19.00
CA PRO A 36 -1.32 -18.94 -19.63
C PRO A 36 -2.44 -17.93 -19.88
N LYS A 37 -3.23 -18.14 -20.93
CA LYS A 37 -4.45 -17.35 -21.15
C LYS A 37 -5.50 -17.72 -20.09
N VAL A 38 -6.38 -16.77 -19.77
CA VAL A 38 -7.52 -16.98 -18.86
C VAL A 38 -8.32 -18.22 -19.30
N GLY A 39 -8.55 -19.16 -18.38
CA GLY A 39 -9.27 -20.41 -18.63
C GLY A 39 -8.46 -21.55 -19.25
N GLN A 40 -7.17 -21.33 -19.58
CA GLN A 40 -6.26 -22.41 -19.98
C GLN A 40 -5.45 -22.91 -18.78
N GLY A 41 -5.37 -24.23 -18.61
CA GLY A 41 -4.46 -24.84 -17.65
C GLY A 41 -3.01 -24.47 -17.99
N GLY A 42 -2.42 -23.57 -17.23
CA GLY A 42 -1.03 -23.16 -17.39
C GLY A 42 -0.07 -24.05 -16.62
N ASN A 43 1.20 -24.03 -17.06
CA ASN A 43 2.33 -24.55 -16.30
C ASN A 43 2.67 -23.61 -15.13
N CYS A 44 1.69 -23.40 -14.23
CA CYS A 44 1.87 -22.69 -12.99
C CYS A 44 1.92 -23.69 -11.83
N TRP A 45 2.96 -23.63 -11.01
CA TRP A 45 3.13 -24.53 -9.86
C TRP A 45 3.22 -23.74 -8.56
N ALA A 46 2.68 -24.32 -7.48
CA ALA A 46 2.76 -23.72 -6.17
C ALA A 46 4.22 -23.67 -5.67
N LYS A 47 4.62 -22.54 -5.11
CA LYS A 47 5.91 -22.40 -4.41
C LYS A 47 5.74 -22.90 -2.99
N GLU A 48 6.06 -24.17 -2.78
CA GLU A 48 5.99 -24.80 -1.45
C GLU A 48 7.12 -24.35 -0.51
N LYS A 49 8.28 -24.01 -1.08
CA LYS A 49 9.44 -23.50 -0.33
C LYS A 49 9.66 -22.04 -0.69
N PHE A 50 9.55 -21.17 0.31
CA PHE A 50 9.76 -19.74 0.19
C PHE A 50 10.40 -19.21 1.48
N ARG A 51 11.14 -18.11 1.33
CA ARG A 51 11.66 -17.37 2.49
C ARG A 51 10.49 -16.68 3.18
N ARG A 52 10.31 -16.95 4.47
CA ARG A 52 9.32 -16.26 5.30
C ARG A 52 9.94 -14.99 5.87
N TYR A 53 9.12 -13.95 5.94
CA TYR A 53 9.41 -12.70 6.63
C TYR A 53 8.39 -12.56 7.75
N PHE A 54 8.83 -12.08 8.90
CA PHE A 54 8.01 -11.91 10.10
C PHE A 54 7.95 -10.43 10.47
N VAL A 55 7.03 -10.10 11.37
CA VAL A 55 6.95 -8.78 12.01
C VAL A 55 7.39 -8.96 13.45
N GLU A 56 8.39 -8.20 13.88
CA GLU A 56 8.90 -8.25 15.25
C GLU A 56 8.06 -7.36 16.17
N GLU A 57 7.85 -6.11 15.77
CA GLU A 57 7.01 -5.16 16.47
C GLU A 57 6.04 -4.50 15.50
N PHE A 58 4.87 -4.13 16.00
CA PHE A 58 3.90 -3.32 15.28
C PHE A 58 3.08 -2.48 16.25
N GLY A 59 2.49 -1.41 15.75
CA GLY A 59 1.66 -0.54 16.57
C GLY A 59 0.86 0.45 15.76
N GLY A 60 -0.11 1.07 16.43
CA GLY A 60 -0.84 2.22 15.91
C GLY A 60 -0.09 3.52 16.20
N ILE A 61 -0.23 4.50 15.33
CA ILE A 61 0.32 5.84 15.51
C ILE A 61 -0.62 6.88 14.88
N THR A 62 -0.72 8.03 15.51
CA THR A 62 -1.55 9.15 15.03
C THR A 62 -0.83 10.46 15.29
N GLY A 63 -1.22 11.49 14.55
CA GLY A 63 -0.69 12.84 14.70
C GLY A 63 0.69 13.06 14.07
N ILE A 64 0.89 14.29 13.61
CA ILE A 64 2.05 14.69 12.79
C ILE A 64 3.39 14.40 13.50
N THR A 65 3.52 14.78 14.76
CA THR A 65 4.79 14.69 15.49
C THR A 65 5.27 13.25 15.63
N ASP A 66 4.38 12.34 16.00
CA ASP A 66 4.76 10.97 16.27
C ASP A 66 4.94 10.19 14.96
N MET A 67 4.09 10.43 13.94
CA MET A 67 4.32 9.91 12.59
C MET A 67 5.70 10.29 12.05
N LYS A 68 6.13 11.57 12.17
CA LYS A 68 7.47 12.01 11.74
C LYS A 68 8.58 11.25 12.48
N LYS A 69 8.46 11.08 13.80
CA LYS A 69 9.45 10.33 14.60
C LYS A 69 9.54 8.87 14.16
N GLU A 70 8.39 8.23 13.96
CA GLU A 70 8.31 6.83 13.54
C GLU A 70 8.97 6.63 12.18
N ILE A 71 8.61 7.46 11.21
CA ILE A 71 9.18 7.40 9.87
C ILE A 71 10.69 7.62 9.90
N PHE A 72 11.17 8.58 10.70
CA PHE A 72 12.59 8.84 10.85
C PHE A 72 13.36 7.65 11.41
N GLN A 73 12.80 6.97 12.41
CA GLN A 73 13.49 5.91 13.15
C GLN A 73 13.38 4.55 12.48
N ARG A 74 12.20 4.21 11.96
CA ARG A 74 11.84 2.84 11.56
C ARG A 74 11.33 2.72 10.13
N GLY A 75 11.19 3.84 9.42
CA GLY A 75 10.85 3.87 8.00
C GLY A 75 9.35 3.99 7.73
N PRO A 76 8.91 3.69 6.50
CA PRO A 76 7.55 4.01 6.06
C PRO A 76 6.44 3.40 6.93
N ILE A 77 5.36 4.15 7.08
CA ILE A 77 4.15 3.73 7.80
C ILE A 77 2.97 3.60 6.83
N THR A 78 1.97 2.81 7.19
CA THR A 78 0.70 2.73 6.43
C THR A 78 -0.31 3.63 7.12
N CYS A 79 -1.04 4.44 6.35
CA CYS A 79 -2.08 5.33 6.88
C CYS A 79 -3.33 5.24 6.02
N GLY A 80 -4.49 5.37 6.66
CA GLY A 80 -5.76 5.54 5.97
C GLY A 80 -5.96 6.99 5.53
N ILE A 81 -6.62 7.18 4.39
CA ILE A 81 -7.10 8.47 3.90
C ILE A 81 -8.54 8.34 3.39
N GLN A 82 -9.24 9.47 3.28
CA GLN A 82 -10.43 9.56 2.45
C GLN A 82 -10.04 9.84 0.99
N ALA A 83 -9.97 8.79 0.17
CA ALA A 83 -9.83 8.93 -1.27
C ALA A 83 -11.13 9.49 -1.89
N THR A 84 -11.10 10.77 -2.25
CA THR A 84 -12.22 11.46 -2.90
C THR A 84 -12.18 11.32 -4.42
N VAL A 85 -13.29 11.67 -5.09
CA VAL A 85 -13.34 11.76 -6.55
C VAL A 85 -12.31 12.76 -7.11
N ARG A 86 -11.95 13.79 -6.33
CA ARG A 86 -10.92 14.76 -6.70
C ARG A 86 -9.52 14.17 -6.53
N PHE A 87 -9.28 13.41 -5.47
CA PHE A 87 -7.99 12.74 -5.24
C PHE A 87 -7.69 11.68 -6.32
N LEU A 88 -8.72 10.95 -6.78
CA LEU A 88 -8.59 10.03 -7.93
C LEU A 88 -8.03 10.71 -9.20
N LYS A 89 -8.29 12.01 -9.36
CA LYS A 89 -7.86 12.81 -10.52
C LYS A 89 -6.51 13.51 -10.31
N TYR A 90 -5.83 13.28 -9.19
CA TYR A 90 -4.52 13.89 -8.91
C TYR A 90 -3.49 13.58 -10.01
N ARG A 91 -2.67 14.58 -10.33
CA ARG A 91 -1.61 14.52 -11.36
C ARG A 91 -0.27 15.09 -10.90
N GLY A 92 -0.22 15.80 -9.77
CA GLY A 92 1.01 16.40 -9.25
C GLY A 92 0.76 17.61 -8.36
N GLY A 93 1.82 18.06 -7.69
CA GLY A 93 1.79 19.18 -6.74
C GLY A 93 1.44 18.76 -5.30
N ILE A 94 1.37 19.72 -4.39
CA ILE A 94 0.93 19.47 -3.02
C ILE A 94 -0.60 19.45 -3.00
N TYR A 95 -1.18 18.26 -2.91
CA TYR A 95 -2.62 18.07 -2.82
C TYR A 95 -3.17 18.64 -1.51
N SER A 96 -4.30 19.33 -1.59
CA SER A 96 -5.04 19.79 -0.42
C SER A 96 -6.53 19.74 -0.74
N GLU A 97 -7.27 19.11 0.16
CA GLU A 97 -8.72 19.05 0.16
C GLU A 97 -9.17 18.86 1.61
N ASP A 98 -9.88 19.87 2.12
CA ASP A 98 -10.56 19.76 3.40
C ASP A 98 -11.90 19.04 3.19
N VAL A 99 -12.05 17.90 3.87
CA VAL A 99 -13.25 17.05 3.81
C VAL A 99 -14.10 17.17 5.09
N GLY A 100 -13.74 18.09 6.00
CA GLY A 100 -14.38 18.25 7.30
C GLY A 100 -14.07 17.06 8.21
N VAL A 101 -15.06 16.20 8.43
CA VAL A 101 -14.88 14.95 9.18
C VAL A 101 -14.54 13.83 8.19
N PRO A 102 -13.29 13.36 8.15
CA PRO A 102 -12.87 12.37 7.16
C PRO A 102 -13.51 11.00 7.43
N VAL A 103 -13.90 10.32 6.34
CA VAL A 103 -14.30 8.91 6.34
C VAL A 103 -13.25 8.13 5.56
N LEU A 104 -12.35 7.48 6.29
CA LEU A 104 -11.24 6.72 5.70
C LEU A 104 -11.77 5.56 4.87
N ASN A 105 -11.29 5.44 3.64
CA ASN A 105 -11.74 4.43 2.68
C ASN A 105 -10.62 3.86 1.81
N HIS A 106 -9.37 4.28 2.03
CA HIS A 106 -8.22 3.87 1.23
C HIS A 106 -6.93 3.92 2.06
N ASP A 107 -6.10 2.88 1.98
CA ASP A 107 -4.82 2.81 2.67
C ASP A 107 -3.66 3.15 1.73
N ILE A 108 -2.72 3.94 2.24
CA ILE A 108 -1.52 4.40 1.52
C ILE A 108 -0.27 4.21 2.38
N SER A 109 0.91 4.30 1.78
CA SER A 109 2.17 4.29 2.53
C SER A 109 2.75 5.70 2.60
N ILE A 110 3.04 6.21 3.80
CA ILE A 110 3.73 7.48 4.03
C ILE A 110 5.22 7.21 4.25
N LEU A 111 6.06 7.84 3.44
CA LEU A 111 7.50 7.58 3.39
C LEU A 111 8.33 8.71 4.00
N GLY A 112 7.74 9.88 4.17
CA GLY A 112 8.45 11.07 4.61
C GLY A 112 7.58 12.31 4.57
N TRP A 113 8.21 13.45 4.78
CA TRP A 113 7.55 14.76 4.76
C TRP A 113 8.50 15.81 4.17
N GLY A 114 7.94 16.94 3.80
CA GLY A 114 8.68 18.11 3.34
C GLY A 114 7.97 19.39 3.71
N LYS A 115 8.63 20.50 3.42
CA LYS A 115 8.08 21.83 3.53
C LYS A 115 8.43 22.59 2.26
N ASP A 116 7.42 23.11 1.61
CA ASP A 116 7.60 23.97 0.44
C ASP A 116 8.28 25.28 0.88
N VAL A 117 9.35 25.68 0.21
CA VAL A 117 10.19 26.82 0.63
C VAL A 117 9.47 28.14 0.39
N ASP A 118 8.71 28.24 -0.71
CA ASP A 118 8.06 29.49 -1.12
C ASP A 118 6.76 29.73 -0.34
N SER A 119 5.91 28.72 -0.22
CA SER A 119 4.61 28.83 0.47
C SER A 119 4.67 28.49 1.95
N GLY A 120 5.73 27.83 2.42
CA GLY A 120 5.85 27.33 3.79
C GLY A 120 4.91 26.14 4.11
N VAL A 121 4.22 25.57 3.12
CA VAL A 121 3.27 24.47 3.32
C VAL A 121 4.02 23.18 3.63
N GLU A 122 3.70 22.56 4.77
CA GLU A 122 4.18 21.23 5.11
C GLU A 122 3.30 20.14 4.47
N TYR A 123 3.95 19.10 3.98
CA TYR A 123 3.29 17.99 3.28
C TYR A 123 3.92 16.64 3.60
N TRP A 124 3.11 15.60 3.52
CA TRP A 124 3.54 14.21 3.50
C TRP A 124 3.91 13.76 2.09
N ILE A 125 4.88 12.86 1.99
CA ILE A 125 5.24 12.15 0.76
C ILE A 125 4.66 10.74 0.87
N GLY A 126 3.68 10.43 0.02
CA GLY A 126 2.98 9.16 0.03
C GLY A 126 3.22 8.36 -1.25
N ARG A 127 3.22 7.03 -1.11
CA ARG A 127 3.19 6.06 -2.21
C ARG A 127 1.80 5.44 -2.27
N ASN A 128 1.25 5.42 -3.47
CA ASN A 128 -0.05 4.81 -3.76
C ASN A 128 0.12 3.45 -4.48
N SER A 129 -1.00 2.73 -4.62
CA SER A 129 -1.09 1.40 -5.22
C SER A 129 -1.83 1.38 -6.56
N TRP A 130 -2.13 2.54 -7.15
CA TRP A 130 -2.87 2.67 -8.42
C TRP A 130 -1.98 2.74 -9.67
N GLY A 131 -0.76 2.19 -9.59
CA GLY A 131 0.18 2.16 -10.71
C GLY A 131 0.92 3.49 -10.95
N THR A 132 1.94 3.43 -11.82
CA THR A 132 2.85 4.55 -12.08
C THR A 132 2.25 5.65 -12.95
N PHE A 133 1.13 5.40 -13.63
CA PHE A 133 0.43 6.40 -14.43
C PHE A 133 -0.32 7.43 -13.59
N TRP A 134 -0.58 7.12 -12.31
CA TRP A 134 -1.30 7.98 -11.40
C TRP A 134 -0.35 8.91 -10.64
N GLY A 135 -0.76 10.18 -10.44
CA GLY A 135 -0.01 11.15 -9.65
C GLY A 135 1.43 11.38 -10.15
N GLU A 136 2.37 11.41 -9.22
CA GLU A 136 3.79 11.67 -9.45
C GLU A 136 4.53 10.32 -9.57
N GLN A 137 4.30 9.59 -10.66
CA GLN A 137 4.84 8.24 -10.88
C GLN A 137 4.38 7.20 -9.83
N GLY A 138 3.12 7.28 -9.40
CA GLY A 138 2.53 6.46 -8.34
C GLY A 138 2.70 7.06 -6.93
N PHE A 139 3.34 8.21 -6.81
CA PHE A 139 3.49 8.96 -5.55
C PHE A 139 2.59 10.20 -5.52
N PHE A 140 2.47 10.79 -4.34
CA PHE A 140 1.77 12.04 -4.13
C PHE A 140 2.38 12.84 -2.99
N ARG A 141 2.13 14.14 -3.02
CA ARG A 141 2.37 15.04 -1.89
C ARG A 141 1.03 15.50 -1.33
N LEU A 142 0.81 15.33 -0.04
CA LEU A 142 -0.44 15.67 0.63
C LEU A 142 -0.17 16.68 1.74
N LYS A 143 -0.85 17.82 1.72
CA LYS A 143 -0.77 18.81 2.80
C LYS A 143 -1.13 18.17 4.15
N MET A 144 -0.35 18.45 5.19
CA MET A 144 -0.65 17.96 6.55
C MET A 144 -2.03 18.42 7.03
N GLY A 145 -2.72 17.59 7.80
CA GLY A 145 -4.07 17.81 8.30
C GLY A 145 -5.19 17.64 7.26
N ASN A 146 -4.91 17.07 6.08
CA ASN A 146 -5.91 16.85 5.03
C ASN A 146 -6.26 15.35 4.88
N LEU A 147 -7.47 15.07 4.39
CA LEU A 147 -7.99 13.72 4.11
C LEU A 147 -7.99 12.72 5.29
N GLY A 148 -7.75 13.17 6.53
CA GLY A 148 -7.66 12.30 7.70
C GLY A 148 -6.39 11.44 7.78
N VAL A 149 -5.35 11.78 7.01
CA VAL A 149 -4.11 10.98 6.91
C VAL A 149 -3.39 10.76 8.25
N GLU A 150 -3.66 11.59 9.25
CA GLU A 150 -3.04 11.54 10.57
C GLU A 150 -3.87 10.79 11.62
N ASP A 151 -5.06 10.31 11.26
CA ASP A 151 -6.06 9.78 12.20
C ASP A 151 -5.92 8.27 12.45
N ASN A 152 -5.40 7.53 11.47
CA ASN A 152 -5.21 6.09 11.56
C ASN A 152 -3.98 5.66 10.76
N CYS A 153 -2.86 5.44 11.46
CA CYS A 153 -1.68 4.87 10.88
C CYS A 153 -1.18 3.67 11.69
N VAL A 154 -0.47 2.78 11.00
CA VAL A 154 0.18 1.60 11.56
C VAL A 154 1.61 1.51 11.07
N TRP A 155 2.49 1.03 11.94
CA TRP A 155 3.89 0.76 11.64
C TRP A 155 4.23 -0.68 12.01
N ALA A 156 5.27 -1.23 11.37
CA ALA A 156 5.76 -2.57 11.63
C ALA A 156 7.26 -2.68 11.34
N THR A 157 8.00 -3.41 12.16
CA THR A 157 9.41 -3.72 11.93
C THR A 157 9.56 -5.12 11.35
N PRO A 158 10.21 -5.28 10.18
CA PRO A 158 10.38 -6.59 9.57
C PRO A 158 11.50 -7.37 10.28
N SER A 159 11.29 -8.67 10.44
CA SER A 159 12.27 -9.62 10.96
C SER A 159 12.43 -10.84 10.07
N LEU A 160 13.63 -11.42 10.11
CA LEU A 160 13.97 -12.69 9.46
C LEU A 160 13.94 -13.86 10.45
N LYS A 161 13.68 -13.58 11.72
CA LYS A 161 13.68 -14.53 12.84
C LYS A 161 12.30 -14.55 13.45
N HIS A 162 11.89 -15.73 13.90
CA HIS A 162 10.68 -15.93 14.69
C HIS A 162 11.07 -15.94 16.17
#